data_AF-A0A955BJ06-F1
#
_entry.id   AF-A0A955BJ06-F1
#
_cell.length_a   1.000
_cell.length_b   1.000
_cell.length_c   1.000
_cell.angle_alpha   90.00
_cell.angle_beta   90.00
_cell.angle_gamma   90.00
#
_symmetry.space_group_name_H-M   'P 1'
#
loop_
_entity.id
_entity.type
_entity.pdbx_description
1 polymer ?
#
loop_
_entity_poly.entity_id
_entity_poly.type
_entity_poly.pdbx_seq_one_letter_code
_entity_poly.pdbx_strand_id
1 'polypeptide(L)'
;MNICVRDRLQRLAFRSLAALLFAVGWFASSLANSRALAEDSSAAAPPAVSFVNDVVPVLTKAGCNAGACHAKANGGQNGFELSLLGFEPDEDYEHIVREARGRRLFPAAPERSLILMKAVGQVPHGGGVRLAVDSEAYATLLRWIEQGAPQSQPGEPELVSIEVQPARGMLPQGGEQSLQATARYSDGSQRDVTKMALYECNEVALAEVTGDGLVTANKLPGKVSVMVRYQGRTAVYNASVPLGAPVDSVPESRNFIDDLVFGNLRELGIPPSPVCDDATFLRRVSLDIGGRLPTEAEAREFLASDDPDKRDKAIDALLRSPDYADYFANKWTTLLKNRRDDASDITSNYAFHAWIRDSLLANTPYDQLVRELLAATGTVIENPPVAWYKRVKEPKEQIEDIAQLFLGVRMQCAQCHHHPFERWSQ
;
A
#
# COMPACT_ATOMS: atom_id res chain seq x y z
N MET A 1 66.00 -14.10 -3.77
CA MET A 1 66.31 -15.13 -2.75
C MET A 1 65.00 -15.84 -2.42
N ASN A 2 64.53 -16.76 -3.26
CA ASN A 2 64.88 -18.19 -3.40
C ASN A 2 64.54 -19.06 -2.18
N ILE A 3 63.84 -20.16 -2.49
CA ILE A 3 63.43 -21.33 -1.70
C ILE A 3 62.04 -21.12 -1.04
N CYS A 4 60.96 -21.86 -1.36
CA CYS A 4 60.88 -23.27 -1.69
C CYS A 4 59.70 -23.58 -2.63
N VAL A 5 60.00 -24.31 -3.72
CA VAL A 5 59.07 -24.98 -4.64
C VAL A 5 59.23 -26.47 -4.37
N ARG A 6 58.15 -27.15 -3.92
CA ARG A 6 57.94 -28.60 -4.05
C ARG A 6 56.57 -28.96 -3.48
N ASP A 7 55.53 -28.93 -4.30
CA ASP A 7 54.71 -30.12 -4.55
C ASP A 7 53.72 -29.86 -5.70
N ARG A 8 54.06 -30.44 -6.85
CA ARG A 8 53.24 -30.51 -8.06
C ARG A 8 53.39 -31.96 -8.51
N LEU A 9 52.33 -32.51 -9.11
CA LEU A 9 52.30 -33.73 -9.94
C LEU A 9 51.98 -35.04 -9.20
N GLN A 10 50.68 -35.28 -8.90
CA GLN A 10 50.18 -36.67 -8.85
C GLN A 10 48.66 -36.88 -8.94
N ARG A 11 47.85 -35.94 -9.48
CA ARG A 11 46.39 -36.16 -9.65
C ARG A 11 45.83 -35.60 -10.96
N LEU A 12 46.48 -35.92 -12.07
CA LEU A 12 46.02 -35.63 -13.44
C LEU A 12 46.39 -36.80 -14.37
N ALA A 13 45.90 -37.97 -14.03
CA ALA A 13 45.79 -39.15 -14.89
C ALA A 13 44.82 -40.10 -14.18
N PHE A 14 43.87 -40.70 -14.89
CA PHE A 14 42.67 -41.42 -14.41
C PHE A 14 41.39 -40.60 -14.28
N ARG A 15 40.80 -40.25 -15.44
CA ARG A 15 39.34 -40.26 -15.68
C ARG A 15 39.08 -40.03 -17.17
N SER A 16 39.52 -41.00 -17.98
CA SER A 16 39.20 -41.12 -19.41
C SER A 16 39.37 -42.58 -19.81
N LEU A 17 38.53 -43.46 -19.25
CA LEU A 17 38.30 -44.82 -19.74
C LEU A 17 37.11 -45.46 -18.97
N ALA A 18 35.91 -44.92 -19.15
CA ALA A 18 34.67 -45.55 -18.67
C ALA A 18 33.46 -45.13 -19.52
N ALA A 19 33.70 -44.99 -20.83
CA ALA A 19 32.67 -44.82 -21.84
C ALA A 19 32.84 -45.96 -22.86
N LEU A 20 32.42 -47.17 -22.48
CA LEU A 20 32.11 -48.31 -23.36
C LEU A 20 31.67 -49.46 -22.44
N LEU A 21 30.35 -49.59 -22.15
CA LEU A 21 29.65 -50.83 -21.72
C LEU A 21 28.20 -50.64 -21.22
N PHE A 22 27.51 -49.54 -21.51
CA PHE A 22 26.06 -49.40 -21.21
C PHE A 22 25.26 -48.82 -22.39
N ALA A 23 25.55 -49.28 -23.60
CA ALA A 23 24.89 -48.86 -24.83
C ALA A 23 24.28 -50.06 -25.59
N VAL A 24 23.46 -50.91 -24.94
CA VAL A 24 22.60 -51.93 -25.60
C VAL A 24 21.26 -52.16 -24.88
N GLY A 25 20.94 -51.47 -23.78
CA GLY A 25 19.76 -51.79 -22.95
C GLY A 25 18.58 -50.81 -22.97
N TRP A 26 18.61 -49.74 -23.77
CA TRP A 26 17.71 -48.59 -23.61
C TRP A 26 17.08 -48.12 -24.93
N PHE A 27 16.72 -49.06 -25.82
CA PHE A 27 16.04 -48.72 -27.10
C PHE A 27 14.84 -49.62 -27.44
N ALA A 28 14.25 -50.30 -26.46
CA ALA A 28 13.09 -51.20 -26.68
C ALA A 28 11.92 -51.00 -25.69
N SER A 29 11.74 -49.78 -25.15
CA SER A 29 10.58 -49.48 -24.26
C SER A 29 9.92 -48.11 -24.49
N SER A 30 10.29 -47.39 -25.55
CA SER A 30 9.79 -46.04 -25.84
C SER A 30 8.76 -45.95 -26.99
N LEU A 31 8.27 -47.08 -27.51
CA LEU A 31 7.32 -47.11 -28.64
C LEU A 31 5.97 -47.78 -28.33
N ALA A 32 5.73 -48.19 -27.08
CA ALA A 32 4.48 -48.86 -26.68
C ALA A 32 3.55 -47.99 -25.80
N ASN A 33 3.97 -46.79 -25.39
CA ASN A 33 3.19 -45.94 -24.47
C ASN A 33 2.63 -44.66 -25.11
N SER A 34 2.81 -44.46 -26.41
CA SER A 34 2.32 -43.30 -27.16
C SER A 34 0.95 -43.53 -27.84
N ARG A 35 0.25 -44.62 -27.51
CA ARG A 35 -1.03 -45.00 -28.14
C ARG A 35 -2.21 -45.16 -27.18
N ALA A 36 -2.09 -44.72 -25.92
CA ALA A 36 -3.11 -44.88 -24.88
C ALA A 36 -3.51 -43.58 -24.16
N LEU A 37 -3.26 -42.40 -24.75
CA LEU A 37 -3.71 -41.10 -24.22
C LEU A 37 -4.56 -40.30 -25.22
N ALA A 38 -5.21 -40.99 -26.15
CA ALA A 38 -6.11 -40.37 -27.13
C ALA A 38 -7.49 -41.02 -27.05
N GLU A 39 -8.09 -41.07 -25.86
CA GLU A 39 -9.48 -41.46 -25.65
C GLU A 39 -9.87 -41.07 -24.21
N ASP A 40 -10.13 -39.78 -23.99
CA ASP A 40 -11.25 -39.26 -23.18
C ASP A 40 -11.19 -37.72 -23.20
N SER A 41 -11.68 -37.11 -24.28
CA SER A 41 -12.07 -35.70 -24.27
C SER A 41 -13.59 -35.63 -24.35
N SER A 42 -14.28 -36.27 -23.42
CA SER A 42 -15.58 -35.74 -23.03
C SER A 42 -15.32 -34.33 -22.50
N ALA A 43 -15.86 -33.32 -23.18
CA ALA A 43 -15.76 -31.94 -22.75
C ALA A 43 -16.39 -31.86 -21.35
N ALA A 44 -15.56 -31.85 -20.30
CA ALA A 44 -16.00 -31.59 -18.95
C ALA A 44 -16.83 -30.29 -18.98
N ALA A 45 -18.00 -30.32 -18.33
CA ALA A 45 -18.82 -29.12 -18.23
C ALA A 45 -17.94 -27.96 -17.74
N PRO A 46 -18.05 -26.77 -18.35
CA PRO A 46 -17.24 -25.63 -17.94
C PRO A 46 -17.41 -25.41 -16.43
N PRO A 47 -16.33 -25.06 -15.72
CA PRO A 47 -16.36 -24.91 -14.28
C PRO A 47 -17.48 -23.95 -13.87
N ALA A 48 -18.16 -24.29 -12.78
CA ALA A 48 -19.27 -23.52 -12.28
C ALA A 48 -18.78 -22.12 -11.86
N VAL A 49 -19.45 -21.08 -12.35
CA VAL A 49 -19.07 -19.69 -12.10
C VAL A 49 -19.57 -19.29 -10.72
N SER A 50 -18.67 -18.75 -9.91
CA SER A 50 -18.98 -18.20 -8.61
C SER A 50 -19.44 -16.75 -8.74
N PHE A 51 -20.49 -16.39 -8.00
CA PHE A 51 -20.87 -14.99 -7.88
C PHE A 51 -19.78 -14.16 -7.17
N VAL A 52 -19.29 -14.64 -6.02
CA VAL A 52 -18.31 -13.91 -5.20
C VAL A 52 -16.95 -13.84 -5.88
N ASN A 53 -16.45 -14.97 -6.39
CA ASN A 53 -15.08 -15.12 -6.86
C ASN A 53 -14.87 -14.78 -8.34
N ASP A 54 -15.92 -14.77 -9.16
CA ASP A 54 -15.82 -14.51 -10.60
C ASP A 54 -16.68 -13.32 -11.06
N VAL A 55 -17.94 -13.20 -10.60
CA VAL A 55 -18.85 -12.12 -11.03
C VAL A 55 -18.52 -10.79 -10.35
N VAL A 56 -18.39 -10.75 -9.02
CA VAL A 56 -18.09 -9.52 -8.28
C VAL A 56 -16.77 -8.87 -8.73
N PRO A 57 -15.66 -9.62 -8.96
CA PRO A 57 -14.44 -9.06 -9.54
C PRO A 57 -14.64 -8.44 -10.91
N VAL A 58 -15.45 -9.05 -11.78
CA VAL A 58 -15.77 -8.48 -13.10
C VAL A 58 -16.51 -7.15 -12.95
N LEU A 59 -17.52 -7.09 -12.09
CA LEU A 59 -18.27 -5.84 -11.82
C LEU A 59 -17.37 -4.76 -11.24
N THR A 60 -16.44 -5.15 -10.36
CA THR A 60 -15.47 -4.25 -9.73
C THR A 60 -14.45 -3.72 -10.71
N LYS A 61 -13.87 -4.61 -11.54
CA LYS A 61 -12.92 -4.25 -12.58
C LYS A 61 -13.53 -3.33 -13.64
N ALA A 62 -14.80 -3.54 -13.97
CA ALA A 62 -15.56 -2.69 -14.88
C ALA A 62 -16.00 -1.34 -14.26
N GLY A 63 -15.84 -1.17 -12.94
CA GLY A 63 -16.24 0.02 -12.21
C GLY A 63 -17.75 0.14 -11.98
N CYS A 64 -18.51 -0.95 -12.14
CA CYS A 64 -19.97 -0.95 -11.97
C CYS A 64 -20.37 -0.61 -10.53
N ASN A 65 -19.67 -1.16 -9.55
CA ASN A 65 -19.86 -0.97 -8.11
C ASN A 65 -18.89 0.09 -7.51
N ALA A 66 -18.45 1.04 -8.33
CA ALA A 66 -17.70 2.20 -7.85
C ALA A 66 -18.65 3.28 -7.30
N GLY A 67 -18.17 4.13 -6.38
CA GLY A 67 -18.96 5.19 -5.75
C GLY A 67 -19.53 6.25 -6.72
N ALA A 68 -18.96 6.38 -7.92
CA ALA A 68 -19.52 7.23 -8.97
C ALA A 68 -20.68 6.57 -9.75
N CYS A 69 -20.85 5.25 -9.62
CA CYS A 69 -21.81 4.42 -10.35
C CYS A 69 -22.81 3.77 -9.38
N HIS A 70 -22.99 2.45 -9.39
CA HIS A 70 -24.06 1.80 -8.63
C HIS A 70 -23.80 1.69 -7.12
N ALA A 71 -22.58 1.98 -6.66
CA ALA A 71 -22.26 2.14 -5.24
C ALA A 71 -22.29 3.59 -4.75
N LYS A 72 -23.02 4.46 -5.47
CA LYS A 72 -23.22 5.83 -5.06
C LYS A 72 -23.97 5.89 -3.73
N ALA A 73 -23.42 6.68 -2.81
CA ALA A 73 -24.06 6.95 -1.52
C ALA A 73 -25.51 7.45 -1.72
N ASN A 74 -26.42 6.94 -0.89
CA ASN A 74 -27.87 7.18 -0.91
C ASN A 74 -28.68 6.41 -1.98
N GLY A 75 -28.46 5.10 -2.13
CA GLY A 75 -29.37 4.24 -2.90
C GLY A 75 -28.93 3.92 -4.34
N GLY A 76 -27.63 4.00 -4.64
CA GLY A 76 -27.08 3.68 -5.96
C GLY A 76 -27.51 4.64 -7.08
N GLN A 77 -27.77 4.09 -8.27
CA GLN A 77 -28.15 4.86 -9.47
C GLN A 77 -29.42 4.33 -10.11
N ASN A 78 -30.44 5.18 -10.22
CA ASN A 78 -31.74 4.87 -10.83
C ASN A 78 -32.44 3.64 -10.20
N GLY A 79 -32.34 3.49 -8.88
CA GLY A 79 -32.92 2.35 -8.16
C GLY A 79 -32.20 1.04 -8.43
N PHE A 80 -30.90 1.08 -8.76
CA PHE A 80 -30.04 -0.09 -8.75
C PHE A 80 -28.79 0.24 -7.94
N GLU A 81 -28.65 -0.48 -6.84
CA GLU A 81 -27.64 -0.31 -5.81
C GLU A 81 -26.73 -1.54 -5.77
N LEU A 82 -25.45 -1.29 -5.58
CA LEU A 82 -24.41 -2.28 -5.32
C LEU A 82 -23.56 -1.75 -4.17
N SER A 83 -23.06 -2.65 -3.34
CA SER A 83 -22.08 -2.36 -2.31
C SER A 83 -20.78 -1.81 -2.91
N LEU A 84 -20.10 -0.91 -2.19
CA LEU A 84 -18.88 -0.28 -2.67
C LEU A 84 -17.79 -1.33 -2.90
N LEU A 85 -17.27 -1.41 -4.13
CA LEU A 85 -16.24 -2.37 -4.55
C LEU A 85 -16.60 -3.85 -4.27
N GLY A 86 -17.89 -4.16 -4.08
CA GLY A 86 -18.37 -5.52 -3.87
C GLY A 86 -18.07 -6.06 -2.47
N PHE A 87 -18.01 -5.20 -1.46
CA PHE A 87 -17.73 -5.61 -0.07
C PHE A 87 -18.86 -6.41 0.57
N GLU A 88 -20.09 -6.33 0.05
CA GLU A 88 -21.27 -7.06 0.56
C GLU A 88 -21.90 -7.85 -0.59
N PRO A 89 -21.29 -8.98 -1.01
CA PRO A 89 -21.71 -9.72 -2.19
C PRO A 89 -23.14 -10.29 -2.05
N ASP A 90 -23.60 -10.62 -0.84
CA ASP A 90 -24.98 -11.07 -0.65
C ASP A 90 -25.99 -9.97 -1.00
N GLU A 91 -25.72 -8.72 -0.63
CA GLU A 91 -26.57 -7.58 -1.00
C GLU A 91 -26.52 -7.30 -2.51
N ASP A 92 -25.32 -7.33 -3.10
CA ASP A 92 -25.13 -7.20 -4.55
C ASP A 92 -25.96 -8.24 -5.31
N TYR A 93 -25.96 -9.49 -4.83
CA TYR A 93 -26.73 -10.57 -5.42
C TYR A 93 -28.24 -10.29 -5.35
N GLU A 94 -28.75 -9.88 -4.19
CA GLU A 94 -30.18 -9.53 -4.05
C GLU A 94 -30.58 -8.43 -5.03
N HIS A 95 -29.77 -7.37 -5.15
CA HIS A 95 -30.03 -6.27 -6.06
C HIS A 95 -29.95 -6.66 -7.54
N ILE A 96 -29.00 -7.52 -7.92
CA ILE A 96 -28.85 -7.98 -9.30
C ILE A 96 -29.96 -8.96 -9.66
N VAL A 97 -30.22 -9.96 -8.81
CA VAL A 97 -31.00 -11.15 -9.18
C VAL A 97 -32.46 -11.05 -8.75
N ARG A 98 -32.76 -10.51 -7.56
CA ARG A 98 -34.10 -10.61 -6.96
C ARG A 98 -34.89 -9.31 -7.04
N GLU A 99 -34.25 -8.19 -6.78
CA GLU A 99 -34.89 -6.88 -6.69
C GLU A 99 -35.57 -6.50 -8.03
N ALA A 100 -36.60 -5.65 -7.96
CA ALA A 100 -37.41 -5.23 -9.10
C ALA A 100 -37.94 -6.42 -9.93
N ARG A 101 -38.28 -7.52 -9.25
CA ARG A 101 -38.81 -8.78 -9.81
C ARG A 101 -37.85 -9.45 -10.81
N GLY A 102 -36.54 -9.38 -10.52
CA GLY A 102 -35.49 -10.01 -11.33
C GLY A 102 -35.30 -9.41 -12.71
N ARG A 103 -35.79 -8.19 -12.96
CA ARG A 103 -35.78 -7.54 -14.28
C ARG A 103 -34.40 -7.40 -14.95
N ARG A 104 -33.32 -7.53 -14.17
CA ARG A 104 -31.95 -7.27 -14.62
C ARG A 104 -31.34 -8.48 -15.32
N LEU A 105 -31.83 -9.68 -15.04
CA LEU A 105 -31.46 -10.93 -15.67
C LEU A 105 -32.61 -11.48 -16.52
N PHE A 106 -32.29 -12.11 -17.65
CA PHE A 106 -33.26 -12.79 -18.47
C PHE A 106 -32.79 -14.22 -18.80
N PRO A 107 -33.01 -15.19 -17.90
CA PRO A 107 -32.45 -16.55 -18.05
C PRO A 107 -32.85 -17.29 -19.33
N ALA A 108 -34.01 -16.96 -19.91
CA ALA A 108 -34.47 -17.57 -21.17
C ALA A 108 -33.70 -17.08 -22.41
N ALA A 109 -33.05 -15.92 -22.33
CA ALA A 109 -32.13 -15.41 -23.35
C ALA A 109 -31.03 -14.59 -22.63
N PRO A 110 -30.05 -15.28 -22.01
CA PRO A 110 -29.06 -14.67 -21.12
C PRO A 110 -28.38 -13.42 -21.70
N GLU A 111 -28.04 -13.42 -22.99
CA GLU A 111 -27.44 -12.31 -23.73
C GLU A 111 -28.31 -11.05 -23.77
N ARG A 112 -29.63 -11.19 -23.58
CA ARG A 112 -30.60 -10.09 -23.48
C ARG A 112 -30.84 -9.63 -22.04
N SER A 113 -30.05 -10.10 -21.08
CA SER A 113 -30.09 -9.59 -19.71
C SER A 113 -29.71 -8.10 -19.69
N LEU A 114 -30.47 -7.26 -18.99
CA LEU A 114 -30.21 -5.81 -18.95
C LEU A 114 -28.80 -5.49 -18.42
N ILE A 115 -28.27 -6.29 -17.48
CA ILE A 115 -26.91 -6.10 -16.96
C ILE A 115 -25.86 -6.23 -18.07
N LEU A 116 -26.00 -7.21 -18.97
CA LEU A 116 -25.11 -7.40 -20.11
C LEU A 116 -25.33 -6.33 -21.17
N MET A 117 -26.57 -6.13 -21.61
CA MET A 117 -26.87 -5.17 -22.68
C MET A 117 -26.46 -3.74 -22.34
N LYS A 118 -26.58 -3.32 -21.07
CA LYS A 118 -26.09 -2.01 -20.62
C LYS A 118 -24.57 -1.97 -20.52
N ALA A 119 -23.93 -3.04 -20.06
CA ALA A 119 -22.48 -3.10 -19.93
C ALA A 119 -21.77 -3.00 -21.29
N VAL A 120 -22.32 -3.59 -22.36
CA VAL A 120 -21.76 -3.52 -23.72
C VAL A 120 -22.34 -2.39 -24.58
N GLY A 121 -23.24 -1.57 -24.02
CA GLY A 121 -23.84 -0.42 -24.72
C GLY A 121 -24.88 -0.76 -25.80
N GLN A 122 -25.43 -1.97 -25.81
CA GLN A 122 -26.57 -2.30 -26.69
C GLN A 122 -27.86 -1.58 -26.28
N VAL A 123 -27.99 -1.24 -24.99
CA VAL A 123 -29.06 -0.39 -24.45
C VAL A 123 -28.43 0.84 -23.81
N PRO A 124 -29.04 2.05 -23.93
CA PRO A 124 -28.52 3.26 -23.31
C PRO A 124 -28.21 3.08 -21.82
N HIS A 125 -27.00 3.48 -21.45
CA HIS A 125 -26.47 3.40 -20.09
C HIS A 125 -25.70 4.69 -19.78
N GLY A 126 -26.12 5.42 -18.73
CA GLY A 126 -25.47 6.67 -18.34
C GLY A 126 -24.00 6.51 -17.93
N GLY A 127 -23.61 5.31 -17.50
CA GLY A 127 -22.22 4.97 -17.23
C GLY A 127 -21.38 4.70 -18.49
N GLY A 128 -21.96 4.70 -19.69
CA GLY A 128 -21.27 4.34 -20.93
C GLY A 128 -21.02 2.83 -21.07
N VAL A 129 -20.20 2.46 -22.06
CA VAL A 129 -19.74 1.08 -22.30
C VAL A 129 -18.72 0.73 -21.23
N ARG A 130 -18.91 -0.41 -20.57
CA ARG A 130 -18.08 -0.93 -19.48
C ARG A 130 -17.39 -2.25 -19.81
N LEU A 131 -17.95 -3.03 -20.73
CA LEU A 131 -17.40 -4.30 -21.19
C LEU A 131 -17.42 -4.36 -22.71
N ALA A 132 -16.45 -5.07 -23.30
CA ALA A 132 -16.52 -5.47 -24.71
C ALA A 132 -17.26 -6.80 -24.84
N VAL A 133 -18.00 -7.00 -25.94
CA VAL A 133 -18.81 -8.21 -26.18
C VAL A 133 -17.94 -9.47 -26.26
N ASP A 134 -16.72 -9.33 -26.76
CA ASP A 134 -15.72 -10.40 -26.91
C ASP A 134 -14.78 -10.53 -25.71
N SER A 135 -15.03 -9.79 -24.63
CA SER A 135 -14.19 -9.86 -23.42
C SER A 135 -14.47 -11.11 -22.57
N GLU A 136 -13.44 -11.61 -21.89
CA GLU A 136 -13.56 -12.69 -20.89
C GLU A 136 -14.55 -12.32 -19.77
N ALA A 137 -14.56 -11.04 -19.37
CA ALA A 137 -15.50 -10.50 -18.40
C ALA A 137 -16.96 -10.65 -18.84
N TYR A 138 -17.29 -10.32 -20.09
CA TYR A 138 -18.62 -10.53 -20.65
C TYR A 138 -18.98 -12.02 -20.67
N ALA A 139 -18.06 -12.88 -21.12
CA ALA A 139 -18.28 -14.33 -21.17
C ALA A 139 -18.50 -14.94 -19.77
N THR A 140 -17.82 -14.44 -18.73
CA THR A 140 -18.03 -14.88 -17.33
C THR A 140 -19.41 -14.51 -16.82
N LEU A 141 -19.87 -13.27 -17.04
CA LEU A 141 -21.22 -12.86 -16.67
C LEU A 141 -22.28 -13.65 -17.43
N LEU A 142 -22.08 -13.87 -18.74
CA LEU A 142 -22.99 -14.65 -19.57
C LEU A 142 -23.11 -16.08 -19.07
N ARG A 143 -21.98 -16.76 -18.85
CA ARG A 143 -21.95 -18.13 -18.30
C ARG A 143 -22.61 -18.24 -16.95
N TRP A 144 -22.41 -17.27 -16.06
CA TRP A 144 -23.08 -17.25 -14.75
C TRP A 144 -24.60 -17.21 -14.91
N ILE A 145 -25.13 -16.39 -15.83
CA ILE A 145 -26.58 -16.31 -16.11
C ILE A 145 -27.10 -17.60 -16.75
N GLU A 146 -26.35 -18.17 -17.70
CA GLU A 146 -26.66 -19.48 -18.33
C GLU A 146 -26.74 -20.62 -17.31
N GLN A 147 -25.92 -20.56 -16.26
CA GLN A 147 -25.92 -21.52 -15.14
C GLN A 147 -27.06 -21.27 -14.12
N GLY A 148 -27.97 -20.34 -14.41
CA GLY A 148 -29.09 -20.00 -13.53
C GLY A 148 -28.74 -18.97 -12.46
N ALA A 149 -27.63 -18.24 -12.62
CA ALA A 149 -27.15 -17.20 -11.72
C ALA A 149 -27.07 -17.66 -10.25
N PRO A 150 -26.32 -18.73 -9.92
CA PRO A 150 -26.20 -19.21 -8.53
C PRO A 150 -25.58 -18.14 -7.61
N GLN A 151 -26.09 -18.00 -6.39
CA GLN A 151 -25.57 -17.08 -5.36
C GLN A 151 -24.25 -17.57 -4.76
N SER A 152 -24.25 -18.82 -4.29
CA SER A 152 -23.11 -19.45 -3.65
C SER A 152 -23.10 -20.93 -3.99
N GLN A 153 -21.93 -21.55 -3.91
CA GLN A 153 -21.79 -22.99 -4.08
C GLN A 153 -21.34 -23.65 -2.76
N PRO A 154 -21.81 -24.87 -2.44
CA PRO A 154 -21.31 -25.59 -1.26
C PRO A 154 -19.79 -25.80 -1.33
N GLY A 155 -19.09 -25.42 -0.25
CA GLY A 155 -17.63 -25.56 -0.18
C GLY A 155 -16.85 -24.55 -1.04
N GLU A 156 -17.50 -23.45 -1.44
CA GLU A 156 -16.85 -22.41 -2.21
C GLU A 156 -15.65 -21.80 -1.45
N PRO A 157 -14.47 -21.73 -2.08
CA PRO A 157 -13.29 -21.19 -1.44
C PRO A 157 -13.40 -19.68 -1.19
N GLU A 158 -12.98 -19.24 -0.01
CA GLU A 158 -12.92 -17.82 0.38
C GLU A 158 -11.53 -17.25 0.08
N LEU A 159 -11.47 -15.99 -0.36
CA LEU A 159 -10.20 -15.31 -0.60
C LEU A 159 -9.49 -14.98 0.73
N VAL A 160 -8.30 -15.55 0.91
CA VAL A 160 -7.47 -15.35 2.10
C VAL A 160 -6.51 -14.18 1.89
N SER A 161 -5.78 -14.16 0.78
CA SER A 161 -4.77 -13.14 0.52
C SER A 161 -4.52 -12.94 -0.98
N ILE A 162 -3.87 -11.82 -1.31
CA ILE A 162 -3.34 -11.57 -2.65
C ILE A 162 -1.86 -11.22 -2.54
N GLU A 163 -1.09 -11.62 -3.53
CA GLU A 163 0.32 -11.32 -3.66
C GLU A 163 0.57 -10.73 -5.05
N VAL A 164 1.54 -9.81 -5.15
CA VAL A 164 2.01 -9.27 -6.44
C VAL A 164 3.48 -9.60 -6.63
N GLN A 165 3.83 -10.08 -7.81
CA GLN A 165 5.19 -10.41 -8.19
C GLN A 165 5.63 -9.63 -9.44
N PRO A 166 6.84 -9.04 -9.45
CA PRO A 166 7.70 -8.87 -8.27
C PRO A 166 7.03 -7.94 -7.23
N ALA A 167 7.38 -8.07 -5.95
CA ALA A 167 6.90 -7.17 -4.88
C ALA A 167 7.71 -5.86 -4.82
N ARG A 168 8.96 -5.90 -5.31
CA ARG A 168 9.85 -4.75 -5.42
C ARG A 168 10.64 -4.80 -6.72
N GLY A 169 10.98 -3.64 -7.27
CA GLY A 169 11.80 -3.56 -8.48
C GLY A 169 12.52 -2.22 -8.62
N MET A 170 13.37 -2.15 -9.64
CA MET A 170 14.02 -0.93 -10.08
C MET A 170 13.73 -0.79 -11.57
N LEU A 171 13.00 0.26 -11.96
CA LEU A 171 12.70 0.53 -13.36
C LEU A 171 13.59 1.67 -13.85
N PRO A 172 14.43 1.48 -14.88
CA PRO A 172 15.06 2.61 -15.54
C PRO A 172 14.00 3.56 -16.12
N GLN A 173 14.36 4.81 -16.40
CA GLN A 173 13.45 5.76 -17.05
C GLN A 173 12.95 5.20 -18.39
N GLY A 174 11.63 5.20 -18.61
CA GLY A 174 11.00 4.57 -19.77
C GLY A 174 10.98 3.05 -19.75
N GLY A 175 11.51 2.42 -18.70
CA GLY A 175 11.48 0.97 -18.50
C GLY A 175 10.08 0.49 -18.16
N GLU A 176 9.83 -0.79 -18.45
CA GLU A 176 8.56 -1.44 -18.20
C GLU A 176 8.73 -2.65 -17.26
N GLN A 177 7.71 -2.90 -16.43
CA GLN A 177 7.63 -4.06 -15.56
C GLN A 177 6.21 -4.62 -15.60
N SER A 178 6.06 -5.87 -16.05
CA SER A 178 4.80 -6.60 -15.88
C SER A 178 4.68 -7.13 -14.46
N LEU A 179 3.50 -6.95 -13.87
CA LEU A 179 3.14 -7.48 -12.57
C LEU A 179 2.24 -8.71 -12.74
N GLN A 180 2.46 -9.72 -11.91
CA GLN A 180 1.55 -10.86 -11.77
C GLN A 180 0.86 -10.79 -10.41
N ALA A 181 -0.47 -10.73 -10.41
CA ALA A 181 -1.27 -10.79 -9.20
C ALA A 181 -1.78 -12.21 -8.98
N THR A 182 -1.48 -12.80 -7.82
CA THR A 182 -1.91 -14.15 -7.45
C THR A 182 -2.81 -14.09 -6.22
N ALA A 183 -4.01 -14.66 -6.32
CA ALA A 183 -4.95 -14.83 -5.22
C ALA A 183 -4.76 -16.20 -4.57
N ARG A 184 -4.78 -16.26 -3.23
CA ARG A 184 -4.74 -17.50 -2.43
C ARG A 184 -6.06 -17.68 -1.68
N TYR A 185 -6.61 -18.87 -1.77
CA TYR A 185 -7.92 -19.21 -1.23
C TYR A 185 -7.85 -20.15 -0.02
N SER A 186 -8.96 -20.26 0.71
CA SER A 186 -9.08 -21.03 1.96
C SER A 186 -8.89 -22.54 1.79
N ASP A 187 -9.12 -23.07 0.59
CA ASP A 187 -8.85 -24.46 0.21
C ASP A 187 -7.38 -24.72 -0.18
N GLY A 188 -6.53 -23.69 -0.11
CA GLY A 188 -5.12 -23.74 -0.51
C GLY A 188 -4.87 -23.54 -2.00
N SER A 189 -5.93 -23.43 -2.81
CA SER A 189 -5.82 -23.14 -4.25
C SER A 189 -5.29 -21.72 -4.48
N GLN A 190 -4.69 -21.52 -5.65
CA GLN A 190 -4.18 -20.24 -6.11
C GLN A 190 -4.69 -19.94 -7.52
N ARG A 191 -5.00 -18.68 -7.81
CA ARG A 191 -5.44 -18.23 -9.13
C ARG A 191 -4.63 -17.01 -9.56
N ASP A 192 -4.26 -16.98 -10.84
CA ASP A 192 -3.77 -15.75 -11.48
C ASP A 192 -4.97 -14.81 -11.66
N VAL A 193 -4.91 -13.66 -11.00
CA VAL A 193 -5.95 -12.64 -11.02
C VAL A 193 -5.45 -11.35 -11.67
N THR A 194 -4.33 -11.40 -12.40
CA THR A 194 -3.65 -10.24 -12.99
C THR A 194 -4.60 -9.37 -13.80
N LYS A 195 -5.44 -9.97 -14.65
CA LYS A 195 -6.41 -9.25 -15.48
C LYS A 195 -7.66 -8.77 -14.72
N MET A 196 -7.97 -9.37 -13.58
CA MET A 196 -9.15 -9.04 -12.77
C MET A 196 -8.84 -8.06 -11.64
N ALA A 197 -7.58 -7.95 -11.23
CA ALA A 197 -7.15 -7.03 -10.20
C ALA A 197 -7.23 -5.57 -10.67
N LEU A 198 -7.49 -4.65 -9.75
CA LEU A 198 -7.38 -3.21 -9.96
C LEU A 198 -5.97 -2.75 -9.63
N TYR A 199 -5.40 -1.89 -10.47
CA TYR A 199 -4.08 -1.30 -10.28
C TYR A 199 -4.21 0.21 -10.13
N GLU A 200 -3.54 0.78 -9.14
CA GLU A 200 -3.51 2.22 -8.90
C GLU A 200 -2.09 2.64 -8.53
N CYS A 201 -1.56 3.62 -9.26
CA CYS A 201 -0.27 4.22 -8.97
C CYS A 201 -0.44 5.42 -8.03
N ASN A 202 0.37 5.51 -6.98
CA ASN A 202 0.30 6.64 -6.04
C ASN A 202 0.81 7.97 -6.62
N GLU A 203 1.69 7.92 -7.62
CA GLU A 203 2.27 9.11 -8.26
C GLU A 203 2.44 8.87 -9.77
N VAL A 204 1.43 9.26 -10.53
CA VAL A 204 1.38 9.07 -11.99
C VAL A 204 2.49 9.82 -12.71
N ALA A 205 3.05 10.90 -12.13
CA ALA A 205 4.17 11.60 -12.74
C ALA A 205 5.48 10.77 -12.74
N LEU A 206 5.61 9.78 -11.84
CA LEU A 206 6.75 8.87 -11.74
C LEU A 206 6.56 7.59 -12.57
N ALA A 207 5.37 7.01 -12.56
CA ALA A 207 5.06 5.82 -13.35
C ALA A 207 3.56 5.70 -13.62
N GLU A 208 3.20 5.07 -14.73
CA GLU A 208 1.83 4.69 -15.06
C GLU A 208 1.66 3.17 -14.96
N VAL A 209 0.43 2.71 -14.72
CA VAL A 209 0.10 1.28 -14.70
C VAL A 209 -1.15 1.02 -15.54
N THR A 210 -1.09 0.01 -16.39
CA THR A 210 -2.24 -0.41 -17.20
C THR A 210 -3.19 -1.29 -16.41
N GLY A 211 -4.39 -1.50 -16.95
CA GLY A 211 -5.37 -2.43 -16.38
C GLY A 211 -4.87 -3.88 -16.28
N ASP A 212 -3.86 -4.26 -17.06
CA ASP A 212 -3.32 -5.63 -17.08
C ASP A 212 -2.01 -5.76 -16.27
N GLY A 213 -1.69 -4.75 -15.44
CA GLY A 213 -0.53 -4.80 -14.55
C GLY A 213 0.81 -4.48 -15.22
N LEU A 214 0.82 -3.83 -16.39
CA LEU A 214 2.06 -3.31 -16.98
C LEU A 214 2.38 -1.94 -16.38
N VAL A 215 3.48 -1.84 -15.65
CA VAL A 215 4.00 -0.58 -15.08
C VAL A 215 5.03 0.01 -16.03
N THR A 216 4.88 1.28 -16.39
CA THR A 216 5.84 2.01 -17.22
C THR A 216 6.38 3.21 -16.45
N ALA A 217 7.69 3.26 -16.26
CA ALA A 217 8.34 4.37 -15.58
C ALA A 217 8.44 5.60 -16.48
N ASN A 218 8.10 6.76 -15.92
CA ASN A 218 8.26 8.05 -16.59
C ASN A 218 9.70 8.58 -16.43
N LYS A 219 9.90 9.84 -16.79
CA LYS A 219 11.24 10.49 -16.79
C LYS A 219 11.68 10.98 -15.41
N LEU A 220 10.73 11.17 -14.48
CA LEU A 220 11.06 11.71 -13.16
C LEU A 220 11.64 10.60 -12.28
N PRO A 221 12.77 10.85 -11.59
CA PRO A 221 13.32 9.89 -10.65
C PRO A 221 12.56 9.94 -9.32
N GLY A 222 12.50 8.81 -8.62
CA GLY A 222 11.85 8.73 -7.33
C GLY A 222 11.47 7.30 -6.94
N LYS A 223 10.66 7.17 -5.89
CA LYS A 223 10.04 5.91 -5.49
C LYS A 223 8.55 5.97 -5.75
N VAL A 224 8.03 4.90 -6.32
CA VAL A 224 6.62 4.78 -6.72
C VAL A 224 6.06 3.47 -6.19
N SER A 225 4.79 3.50 -5.81
CA SER A 225 4.07 2.34 -5.30
C SER A 225 2.83 2.12 -6.15
N VAL A 226 2.69 0.90 -6.66
CA VAL A 226 1.50 0.45 -7.38
C VAL A 226 0.71 -0.46 -6.45
N MET A 227 -0.48 0.02 -6.04
CA MET A 227 -1.41 -0.76 -5.27
C MET A 227 -2.22 -1.68 -6.19
N VAL A 228 -2.25 -2.96 -5.84
CA VAL A 228 -3.01 -4.01 -6.52
C VAL A 228 -4.16 -4.42 -5.60
N ARG A 229 -5.40 -4.46 -6.11
CA ARG A 229 -6.58 -4.85 -5.32
C ARG A 229 -7.40 -5.92 -6.00
N TYR A 230 -7.91 -6.84 -5.21
CA TYR A 230 -8.82 -7.89 -5.68
C TYR A 230 -9.66 -8.38 -4.50
N GLN A 231 -11.00 -8.30 -4.64
CA GLN A 231 -12.00 -8.65 -3.61
C GLN A 231 -11.65 -8.16 -2.19
N GLY A 232 -11.38 -6.86 -2.03
CA GLY A 232 -11.04 -6.25 -0.74
C GLY A 232 -9.69 -6.63 -0.14
N ARG A 233 -8.89 -7.45 -0.81
CA ARG A 233 -7.48 -7.66 -0.44
C ARG A 233 -6.61 -6.72 -1.24
N THR A 234 -5.50 -6.30 -0.62
CA THR A 234 -4.52 -5.39 -1.22
C THR A 234 -3.12 -6.00 -1.17
N ALA A 235 -2.34 -5.75 -2.23
CA ALA A 235 -0.91 -5.97 -2.30
C ALA A 235 -0.24 -4.73 -2.91
N VAL A 236 1.06 -4.55 -2.71
CA VAL A 236 1.78 -3.37 -3.19
C VAL A 236 3.06 -3.78 -3.88
N TYR A 237 3.22 -3.33 -5.12
CA TYR A 237 4.49 -3.32 -5.81
C TYR A 237 5.21 -2.00 -5.54
N ASN A 238 6.46 -2.04 -5.04
CA ASN A 238 7.27 -0.85 -4.81
C ASN A 238 8.44 -0.79 -5.79
N ALA A 239 8.56 0.31 -6.51
CA ALA A 239 9.65 0.52 -7.44
C ALA A 239 10.46 1.78 -7.15
N SER A 240 11.76 1.72 -7.46
CA SER A 240 12.58 2.90 -7.66
C SER A 240 12.74 3.20 -9.15
N VAL A 241 12.61 4.47 -9.50
CA VAL A 241 13.01 5.03 -10.80
C VAL A 241 14.28 5.84 -10.56
N PRO A 242 15.47 5.30 -10.86
CA PRO A 242 16.71 5.97 -10.54
C PRO A 242 16.96 7.15 -11.49
N LEU A 243 17.59 8.19 -10.95
CA LEU A 243 18.24 9.24 -11.75
C LEU A 243 19.43 8.67 -12.52
N GLY A 244 20.14 7.72 -11.91
CA GLY A 244 21.25 6.99 -12.52
C GLY A 244 22.59 7.72 -12.47
N ALA A 245 22.73 8.78 -11.67
CA ALA A 245 24.03 9.40 -11.45
C ALA A 245 24.88 8.53 -10.51
N PRO A 246 26.20 8.43 -10.73
CA PRO A 246 27.09 7.64 -9.87
C PRO A 246 27.15 8.24 -8.46
N VAL A 247 27.00 7.39 -7.45
CA VAL A 247 27.10 7.77 -6.03
C VAL A 247 28.38 7.16 -5.46
N ASP A 248 29.51 7.73 -5.85
CA ASP A 248 30.84 7.17 -5.56
C ASP A 248 31.27 7.35 -4.10
N SER A 249 30.77 8.41 -3.45
CA SER A 249 31.05 8.71 -2.05
C SER A 249 29.81 9.23 -1.35
N VAL A 250 29.62 8.78 -0.11
CA VAL A 250 28.66 9.35 0.83
C VAL A 250 29.40 9.90 2.04
N PRO A 251 28.84 10.87 2.78
CA PRO A 251 29.40 11.29 4.06
C PRO A 251 29.52 10.12 5.04
N GLU A 252 30.32 10.31 6.08
CA GLU A 252 30.39 9.36 7.19
C GLU A 252 29.01 9.23 7.87
N SER A 253 28.56 8.00 8.06
CA SER A 253 27.32 7.68 8.75
C SER A 253 27.48 7.88 10.24
N ARG A 254 26.64 8.70 10.87
CA ARG A 254 26.68 8.94 12.33
C ARG A 254 25.68 8.09 13.09
N ASN A 255 24.65 7.59 12.42
CA ASN A 255 23.62 6.72 13.00
C ASN A 255 22.91 5.89 11.92
N PHE A 256 22.04 4.98 12.35
CA PHE A 256 21.32 4.07 11.45
C PHE A 256 20.40 4.78 10.44
N ILE A 257 19.95 6.01 10.71
CA ILE A 257 19.12 6.79 9.78
C ILE A 257 19.96 7.22 8.59
N ASP A 258 21.21 7.63 8.80
CA ASP A 258 22.14 7.99 7.72
C ASP A 258 22.36 6.79 6.80
N ASP A 259 22.53 5.58 7.34
CA ASP A 259 22.67 4.36 6.54
C ASP A 259 21.46 4.11 5.63
N LEU A 260 20.25 4.33 6.15
CA LEU A 260 19.00 4.19 5.39
C LEU A 260 18.88 5.27 4.31
N VAL A 261 19.20 6.53 4.64
CA VAL A 261 19.19 7.66 3.69
C VAL A 261 20.21 7.42 2.58
N PHE A 262 21.45 7.06 2.91
CA PHE A 262 22.50 6.80 1.94
C PHE A 262 22.21 5.56 1.09
N GLY A 263 21.61 4.52 1.66
CA GLY A 263 21.11 3.37 0.92
C GLY A 263 20.09 3.79 -0.14
N ASN A 264 19.13 4.63 0.24
CA ASN A 264 18.12 5.15 -0.67
C ASN A 264 18.71 6.06 -1.77
N LEU A 265 19.65 6.94 -1.42
CA LEU A 265 20.36 7.79 -2.38
C LEU A 265 21.15 6.97 -3.40
N ARG A 266 21.84 5.91 -2.96
CA ARG A 266 22.53 4.97 -3.85
C ARG A 266 21.55 4.23 -4.77
N GLU A 267 20.45 3.73 -4.23
CA GLU A 267 19.40 3.06 -5.02
C GLU A 267 18.84 3.97 -6.12
N LEU A 268 18.63 5.25 -5.80
CA LEU A 268 18.12 6.23 -6.76
C LEU A 268 19.20 6.85 -7.65
N GLY A 269 20.48 6.56 -7.42
CA GLY A 269 21.58 7.24 -8.12
C GLY A 269 21.57 8.75 -7.92
N ILE A 270 21.36 9.21 -6.67
CA ILE A 270 21.33 10.63 -6.29
C ILE A 270 22.55 10.92 -5.40
N PRO A 271 23.57 11.64 -5.89
CA PRO A 271 24.71 12.02 -5.08
C PRO A 271 24.27 12.92 -3.92
N PRO A 272 24.72 12.65 -2.68
CA PRO A 272 24.42 13.52 -1.55
C PRO A 272 25.06 14.90 -1.74
N SER A 273 24.40 15.93 -1.19
CA SER A 273 25.02 17.25 -1.07
C SER A 273 26.24 17.19 -0.13
N PRO A 274 27.27 18.03 -0.34
CA PRO A 274 28.39 18.11 0.57
C PRO A 274 27.93 18.52 1.97
N VAL A 275 28.71 18.12 2.99
CA VAL A 275 28.52 18.58 4.36
C VAL A 275 28.64 20.10 4.37
N CYS A 276 27.59 20.77 4.85
CA CYS A 276 27.58 22.23 4.91
C CYS A 276 28.59 22.79 5.91
N ASP A 277 29.00 24.04 5.71
CA ASP A 277 29.86 24.77 6.65
C ASP A 277 29.15 25.04 7.98
N ASP A 278 29.94 25.45 8.98
CA ASP A 278 29.46 25.65 10.36
C ASP A 278 28.42 26.78 10.50
N ALA A 279 28.55 27.88 9.75
CA ALA A 279 27.59 28.97 9.81
C ALA A 279 26.24 28.54 9.21
N THR A 280 26.28 27.82 8.09
CA THR A 280 25.09 27.23 7.46
C THR A 280 24.44 26.18 8.36
N PHE A 281 25.24 25.31 8.98
CA PHE A 281 24.77 24.30 9.93
C PHE A 281 24.04 24.94 11.11
N LEU A 282 24.70 25.88 11.82
CA LEU A 282 24.13 26.53 13.00
C LEU A 282 22.81 27.23 12.68
N ARG A 283 22.76 27.96 11.55
CA ARG A 283 21.52 28.62 11.12
C ARG A 283 20.37 27.62 10.90
N ARG A 284 20.64 26.50 10.22
CA ARG A 284 19.60 25.49 9.92
C ARG A 284 19.11 24.81 11.18
N VAL A 285 20.02 24.32 12.01
CA VAL A 285 19.64 23.58 13.22
C VAL A 285 18.92 24.46 14.25
N SER A 286 19.30 25.74 14.40
CA SER A 286 18.56 26.67 15.26
C SER A 286 17.13 26.93 14.78
N LEU A 287 16.92 27.02 13.46
CA LEU A 287 15.58 27.19 12.89
C LEU A 287 14.74 25.91 13.04
N ASP A 288 15.33 24.76 12.75
CA ASP A 288 14.61 23.48 12.74
C ASP A 288 14.23 23.04 14.17
N ILE A 289 15.13 23.21 15.14
CA ILE A 289 14.92 22.78 16.53
C ILE A 289 14.29 23.89 17.36
N GLY A 290 14.84 25.11 17.34
CA GLY A 290 14.42 26.21 18.19
C GLY A 290 13.43 27.20 17.56
N GLY A 291 13.12 27.07 16.26
CA GLY A 291 12.20 27.98 15.58
C GLY A 291 12.70 29.43 15.44
N ARG A 292 14.00 29.67 15.65
CA ARG A 292 14.62 31.00 15.61
C ARG A 292 16.02 30.98 15.00
N LEU A 293 16.54 32.16 14.68
CA LEU A 293 17.95 32.31 14.33
C LEU A 293 18.85 32.16 15.57
N PRO A 294 20.11 31.73 15.41
CA PRO A 294 21.09 31.81 16.50
C PRO A 294 21.27 33.27 16.91
N THR A 295 21.41 33.50 18.21
CA THR A 295 21.81 34.80 18.75
C THR A 295 23.25 35.11 18.35
N GLU A 296 23.63 36.39 18.42
CA GLU A 296 25.00 36.81 18.14
C GLU A 296 26.02 36.08 19.04
N ALA A 297 25.69 35.91 20.33
CA ALA A 297 26.55 35.23 21.29
C ALA A 297 26.74 33.75 20.94
N GLU A 298 25.65 33.01 20.70
CA GLU A 298 25.69 31.60 20.28
C GLU A 298 26.50 31.41 19.00
N ALA A 299 26.33 32.30 18.01
CA ALA A 299 27.06 32.24 16.75
C ALA A 299 28.56 32.50 16.94
N ARG A 300 28.93 33.51 17.73
CA ARG A 300 30.35 33.80 18.01
C ARG A 300 31.03 32.65 18.75
N GLU A 301 30.37 32.09 19.76
CA GLU A 301 30.89 30.97 20.54
C GLU A 301 31.07 29.71 19.68
N PHE A 302 30.04 29.34 18.91
CA PHE A 302 30.08 28.16 18.07
C PHE A 302 31.12 28.26 16.94
N LEU A 303 31.23 29.41 16.28
CA LEU A 303 32.17 29.63 15.19
C LEU A 303 33.63 29.74 15.65
N ALA A 304 33.86 30.18 16.89
CA ALA A 304 35.19 30.25 17.48
C ALA A 304 35.66 28.91 18.08
N SER A 305 34.77 27.92 18.21
CA SER A 305 35.10 26.62 18.79
C SER A 305 35.77 25.68 17.78
N ASP A 306 36.90 25.11 18.16
CA ASP A 306 37.62 24.04 17.45
C ASP A 306 37.26 22.63 17.98
N ASP A 307 36.27 22.54 18.88
CA ASP A 307 35.83 21.27 19.45
C ASP A 307 35.23 20.36 18.35
N PRO A 308 35.74 19.13 18.16
CA PRO A 308 35.23 18.23 17.13
C PRO A 308 33.75 17.87 17.32
N ASP A 309 33.23 17.94 18.55
CA ASP A 309 31.84 17.61 18.90
C ASP A 309 30.93 18.84 18.97
N LYS A 310 31.40 20.04 18.57
CA LYS A 310 30.62 21.28 18.72
C LYS A 310 29.23 21.23 18.09
N ARG A 311 29.07 20.51 16.96
CA ARG A 311 27.77 20.34 16.28
C ARG A 311 26.78 19.54 17.12
N ASP A 312 27.24 18.45 17.73
CA ASP A 312 26.41 17.60 18.59
C ASP A 312 26.03 18.36 19.86
N LYS A 313 26.99 19.08 20.46
CA LYS A 313 26.76 19.95 21.62
C LYS A 313 25.74 21.06 21.32
N ALA A 314 25.79 21.66 20.13
CA ALA A 314 24.82 22.66 19.71
C ALA A 314 23.40 22.07 19.54
N ILE A 315 23.26 20.89 18.94
CA ILE A 315 21.99 20.16 18.85
C ILE A 315 21.44 19.88 20.25
N ASP A 316 22.28 19.34 21.12
CA ASP A 316 21.97 19.01 22.50
C ASP A 316 21.53 20.23 23.33
N ALA A 317 22.21 21.36 23.17
CA ALA A 317 21.86 22.61 23.82
C ALA A 317 20.48 23.13 23.33
N LEU A 318 20.22 23.05 22.02
CA LEU A 318 18.95 23.46 21.43
C LEU A 318 17.80 22.56 21.90
N LEU A 319 17.98 21.24 21.93
CA LEU A 319 16.95 20.29 22.39
C LEU A 319 16.63 20.45 23.89
N ARG A 320 17.57 20.93 24.69
CA ARG A 320 17.36 21.24 26.12
C ARG A 320 16.83 22.65 26.35
N SER A 321 16.69 23.47 25.31
CA SER A 321 16.28 24.87 25.43
C SER A 321 14.77 25.03 25.57
N PRO A 322 14.30 26.10 26.25
CA PRO A 322 12.89 26.47 26.21
C PRO A 322 12.37 26.73 24.79
N ASP A 323 13.22 27.24 23.89
CA ASP A 323 12.85 27.54 22.50
C ASP A 323 12.37 26.29 21.75
N TYR A 324 13.04 25.14 21.96
CA TYR A 324 12.60 23.86 21.41
C TYR A 324 11.20 23.49 21.91
N ALA A 325 11.01 23.54 23.24
CA ALA A 325 9.75 23.18 23.86
C ALA A 325 8.60 24.08 23.37
N ASP A 326 8.82 25.40 23.30
CA ASP A 326 7.85 26.37 22.81
C ASP A 326 7.51 26.15 21.34
N TYR A 327 8.54 25.96 20.49
CA TYR A 327 8.36 25.79 19.05
C TYR A 327 7.64 24.49 18.72
N PHE A 328 8.02 23.37 19.33
CA PHE A 328 7.38 22.07 19.10
C PHE A 328 6.00 21.98 19.75
N ALA A 329 5.77 22.61 20.92
CA ALA A 329 4.43 22.66 21.51
C ALA A 329 3.42 23.35 20.58
N ASN A 330 3.84 24.37 19.83
CA ASN A 330 2.98 25.01 18.84
C ASN A 330 2.63 24.08 17.67
N LYS A 331 3.58 23.25 17.20
CA LYS A 331 3.29 22.21 16.19
C LYS A 331 2.29 21.19 16.73
N TRP A 332 2.51 20.70 17.95
CA TRP A 332 1.64 19.73 18.61
C TRP A 332 0.26 20.28 18.94
N THR A 333 0.14 21.58 19.22
CA THR A 333 -1.14 22.27 19.46
C THR A 333 -2.07 22.10 18.26
N THR A 334 -1.56 22.22 17.04
CA THR A 334 -2.36 21.99 15.83
C THR A 334 -2.74 20.52 15.69
N LEU A 335 -1.80 19.60 15.87
CA LEU A 335 -2.03 18.15 15.75
C LEU A 335 -3.04 17.62 16.78
N LEU A 336 -2.98 18.12 18.01
CA LEU A 336 -3.87 17.77 19.11
C LEU A 336 -5.11 18.65 19.20
N LYS A 337 -5.40 19.43 18.14
CA LYS A 337 -6.60 20.28 18.02
C LYS A 337 -6.81 21.21 19.22
N ASN A 338 -5.72 21.67 19.86
CA ASN A 338 -5.79 22.58 20.99
C ASN A 338 -6.13 24.01 20.52
N ARG A 339 -7.42 24.29 20.38
CA ARG A 339 -7.97 25.57 19.93
C ARG A 339 -8.95 26.16 20.95
N ARG A 340 -9.40 27.39 20.71
CA ARG A 340 -10.46 28.07 21.48
C ARG A 340 -11.64 28.30 20.56
N ASP A 341 -12.80 27.74 20.88
CA ASP A 341 -14.05 28.00 20.18
C ASP A 341 -14.88 29.02 20.98
N ASP A 342 -14.76 28.99 22.31
CA ASP A 342 -15.51 29.82 23.26
C ASP A 342 -14.58 30.48 24.30
N ALA A 343 -15.06 31.52 24.99
CA ALA A 343 -14.29 32.18 26.07
C ALA A 343 -13.99 31.25 27.26
N SER A 344 -14.85 30.25 27.51
CA SER A 344 -14.66 29.23 28.55
C SER A 344 -13.46 28.32 28.30
N ASP A 345 -12.95 28.27 27.06
CA ASP A 345 -11.85 27.38 26.67
C ASP A 345 -10.47 27.93 27.04
N ILE A 346 -10.38 29.20 27.44
CA ILE A 346 -9.10 29.89 27.70
C ILE A 346 -8.25 29.09 28.68
N THR A 347 -8.82 28.72 29.84
CA THR A 347 -8.08 27.98 30.88
C THR A 347 -7.60 26.62 30.39
N SER A 348 -8.47 25.86 29.71
CA SER A 348 -8.09 24.54 29.20
C SER A 348 -7.06 24.61 28.08
N ASN A 349 -7.15 25.60 27.22
CA ASN A 349 -6.23 25.78 26.12
C ASN A 349 -4.80 26.09 26.62
N TYR A 350 -4.67 27.00 27.60
CA TYR A 350 -3.38 27.31 28.21
C TYR A 350 -2.83 26.14 29.02
N ALA A 351 -3.65 25.49 29.85
CA ALA A 351 -3.21 24.35 30.66
C ALA A 351 -2.70 23.20 29.78
N PHE A 352 -3.42 22.91 28.69
CA PHE A 352 -3.04 21.83 27.78
C PHE A 352 -1.78 22.18 26.98
N HIS A 353 -1.65 23.43 26.49
CA HIS A 353 -0.42 23.89 25.83
C HIS A 353 0.78 23.80 26.78
N ALA A 354 0.63 24.28 28.02
CA ALA A 354 1.68 24.21 29.04
C ALA A 354 2.10 22.77 29.31
N TRP A 355 1.16 21.83 29.43
CA TRP A 355 1.50 20.41 29.60
C TRP A 355 2.29 19.84 28.41
N ILE A 356 1.91 20.15 27.16
CA ILE A 356 2.65 19.71 25.96
C ILE A 356 4.08 20.26 26.01
N ARG A 357 4.20 21.58 26.22
CA ARG A 357 5.47 22.30 26.29
C ARG A 357 6.37 21.73 27.38
N ASP A 358 5.85 21.59 28.60
CA ASP A 358 6.64 21.13 29.74
C ASP A 358 7.05 19.66 29.58
N SER A 359 6.22 18.84 28.95
CA SER A 359 6.57 17.45 28.59
C SER A 359 7.71 17.38 27.57
N LEU A 360 7.70 18.27 26.56
CA LEU A 360 8.79 18.39 25.60
C LEU A 360 10.08 18.87 26.27
N LEU A 361 9.98 19.88 27.16
CA LEU A 361 11.13 20.42 27.89
C LEU A 361 11.74 19.38 28.86
N ALA A 362 10.90 18.59 29.51
CA ALA A 362 11.32 17.50 30.39
C ALA A 362 11.87 16.29 29.60
N ASN A 363 11.80 16.32 28.27
CA ASN A 363 12.15 15.21 27.40
C ASN A 363 11.41 13.91 27.79
N THR A 364 10.11 14.04 28.08
CA THR A 364 9.25 12.91 28.44
C THR A 364 9.27 11.86 27.32
N PRO A 365 9.46 10.56 27.62
CA PRO A 365 9.41 9.50 26.63
C PRO A 365 8.10 9.53 25.83
N TYR A 366 8.20 9.31 24.52
CA TYR A 366 7.04 9.41 23.62
C TYR A 366 5.91 8.46 24.03
N ASP A 367 6.21 7.23 24.42
CA ASP A 367 5.21 6.26 24.88
C ASP A 367 4.51 6.70 26.16
N GLN A 368 5.23 7.39 27.05
CA GLN A 368 4.67 7.97 28.26
C GLN A 368 3.76 9.16 27.94
N LEU A 369 4.19 10.10 27.08
CA LEU A 369 3.39 11.23 26.63
C LEU A 369 2.05 10.76 26.01
N VAL A 370 2.12 9.75 25.14
CA VAL A 370 0.94 9.15 24.51
C VAL A 370 0.05 8.48 25.55
N ARG A 371 0.62 7.69 26.48
CA ARG A 371 -0.15 7.01 27.54
C ARG A 371 -0.85 8.02 28.46
N GLU A 372 -0.18 9.09 28.84
CA GLU A 372 -0.75 10.15 29.68
C GLU A 372 -1.92 10.85 28.99
N LEU A 373 -1.82 11.11 27.69
CA LEU A 373 -2.93 11.64 26.90
C LEU A 373 -4.11 10.67 26.83
N LEU A 374 -3.85 9.41 26.45
CA LEU A 374 -4.90 8.41 26.21
C LEU A 374 -5.58 7.90 27.48
N ALA A 375 -4.90 7.95 28.62
CA ALA A 375 -5.43 7.54 29.92
C ALA A 375 -5.90 8.74 30.77
N ALA A 376 -6.00 9.93 30.17
CA ALA A 376 -6.33 11.14 30.90
C ALA A 376 -7.74 11.08 31.51
N THR A 377 -7.84 11.38 32.80
CA THR A 377 -9.10 11.46 33.54
C THR A 377 -9.03 12.60 34.57
N GLY A 378 -10.19 13.01 35.10
CA GLY A 378 -10.29 14.06 36.12
C GLY A 378 -10.58 15.43 35.54
N THR A 379 -10.15 16.49 36.24
CA THR A 379 -10.36 17.87 35.80
C THR A 379 -9.18 18.38 34.98
N VAL A 380 -9.39 19.37 34.11
CA VAL A 380 -8.32 19.96 33.29
C VAL A 380 -7.25 20.67 34.15
N ILE A 381 -7.61 21.11 35.36
CA ILE A 381 -6.66 21.77 36.27
C ILE A 381 -5.70 20.72 36.88
N GLU A 382 -6.21 19.54 37.22
CA GLU A 382 -5.42 18.45 37.79
C GLU A 382 -4.70 17.63 36.72
N ASN A 383 -5.32 17.46 35.56
CA ASN A 383 -4.84 16.65 34.46
C ASN A 383 -5.14 17.33 33.11
N PRO A 384 -4.28 18.27 32.66
CA PRO A 384 -4.51 19.06 31.46
C PRO A 384 -4.79 18.30 30.16
N PRO A 385 -4.18 17.11 29.91
CA PRO A 385 -4.52 16.25 28.78
C PRO A 385 -6.01 15.96 28.57
N VAL A 386 -6.82 16.00 29.63
CA VAL A 386 -8.29 15.86 29.56
C VAL A 386 -8.91 16.90 28.62
N ALA A 387 -8.25 18.04 28.37
CA ALA A 387 -8.71 19.05 27.43
C ALA A 387 -8.89 18.52 25.99
N TRP A 388 -8.13 17.49 25.58
CA TRP A 388 -8.30 16.87 24.26
C TRP A 388 -9.69 16.23 24.11
N TYR A 389 -10.16 15.51 25.13
CA TYR A 389 -11.48 14.89 25.15
C TYR A 389 -12.65 15.88 25.15
N LYS A 390 -12.42 17.14 25.52
CA LYS A 390 -13.42 18.20 25.34
C LYS A 390 -13.65 18.55 23.88
N ARG A 391 -12.63 18.32 23.02
CA ARG A 391 -12.70 18.59 21.57
C ARG A 391 -13.11 17.37 20.77
N VAL A 392 -12.57 16.21 21.12
CA VAL A 392 -12.80 14.95 20.42
C VAL A 392 -13.70 14.09 21.32
N LYS A 393 -15.01 14.35 21.25
CA LYS A 393 -15.98 13.83 22.23
C LYS A 393 -16.48 12.44 21.86
N GLU A 394 -16.65 12.19 20.57
CA GLU A 394 -17.25 10.96 20.09
C GLU A 394 -16.20 9.85 19.97
N PRO A 395 -16.48 8.61 20.43
CA PRO A 395 -15.53 7.51 20.32
C PRO A 395 -14.99 7.28 18.90
N LYS A 396 -15.82 7.53 17.87
CA LYS A 396 -15.42 7.42 16.46
C LYS A 396 -14.32 8.42 16.09
N GLU A 397 -14.49 9.68 16.48
CA GLU A 397 -13.51 10.75 16.24
C GLU A 397 -12.21 10.48 17.02
N GLN A 398 -12.32 9.94 18.24
CA GLN A 398 -11.16 9.58 19.06
C GLN A 398 -10.32 8.50 18.40
N ILE A 399 -10.95 7.40 17.95
CA ILE A 399 -10.26 6.31 17.25
C ILE A 399 -9.58 6.83 15.98
N GLU A 400 -10.27 7.65 15.21
CA GLU A 400 -9.76 8.25 13.99
C GLU A 400 -8.51 9.10 14.26
N ASP A 401 -8.60 10.04 15.18
CA ASP A 401 -7.49 10.94 15.53
C ASP A 401 -6.30 10.15 16.09
N ILE A 402 -6.54 9.19 16.99
CA ILE A 402 -5.49 8.39 17.61
C ILE A 402 -4.78 7.52 16.57
N ALA A 403 -5.55 6.83 15.73
CA ALA A 403 -4.99 5.99 14.67
C ALA A 403 -4.15 6.82 13.70
N GLN A 404 -4.63 7.99 13.30
CA GLN A 404 -3.91 8.84 12.37
C GLN A 404 -2.67 9.48 13.01
N LEU A 405 -2.79 10.03 14.22
CA LEU A 405 -1.74 10.80 14.88
C LEU A 405 -0.61 9.92 15.43
N PHE A 406 -0.94 8.77 16.01
CA PHE A 406 0.03 7.94 16.71
C PHE A 406 0.40 6.64 15.97
N LEU A 407 -0.47 6.16 15.07
CA LEU A 407 -0.22 4.92 14.31
C LEU A 407 0.03 5.19 12.82
N GLY A 408 -0.24 6.40 12.33
CA GLY A 408 -0.14 6.74 10.90
C GLY A 408 -1.17 6.03 10.02
N VAL A 409 -2.30 5.59 10.59
CA VAL A 409 -3.35 4.81 9.93
C VAL A 409 -4.60 5.67 9.74
N ARG A 410 -5.20 5.64 8.54
CA ARG A 410 -6.45 6.36 8.27
C ARG A 410 -7.65 5.44 8.48
N MET A 411 -8.47 5.74 9.47
CA MET A 411 -9.63 4.91 9.84
C MET A 411 -10.97 5.48 9.36
N GLN A 412 -10.98 6.67 8.74
CA GLN A 412 -12.21 7.36 8.31
C GLN A 412 -13.13 6.47 7.49
N CYS A 413 -12.60 5.83 6.44
CA CYS A 413 -13.41 5.00 5.55
C CYS A 413 -13.82 3.68 6.21
N ALA A 414 -12.99 3.16 7.14
CA ALA A 414 -13.27 1.92 7.87
C ALA A 414 -14.48 2.04 8.82
N GLN A 415 -14.96 3.25 9.11
CA GLN A 415 -16.09 3.45 10.03
C GLN A 415 -17.41 2.88 9.51
N CYS A 416 -17.58 2.86 8.18
CA CYS A 416 -18.86 2.54 7.54
C CYS A 416 -18.76 1.35 6.58
N HIS A 417 -17.58 1.08 6.02
CA HIS A 417 -17.35 -0.02 5.10
C HIS A 417 -15.88 -0.44 5.17
N HIS A 418 -15.51 -1.53 4.50
CA HIS A 418 -14.09 -1.92 4.41
C HIS A 418 -13.24 -0.80 3.80
N HIS A 419 -12.09 -0.49 4.39
CA HIS A 419 -11.25 0.61 3.92
C HIS A 419 -10.78 0.33 2.48
N PRO A 420 -11.05 1.21 1.50
CA PRO A 420 -10.77 0.86 0.11
C PRO A 420 -9.28 0.63 -0.17
N PHE A 421 -8.40 1.29 0.58
CA PHE A 421 -6.95 1.34 0.36
C PHE A 421 -6.13 0.61 1.43
N GLU A 422 -6.77 0.03 2.45
CA GLU A 422 -6.09 -0.57 3.59
C GLU A 422 -6.78 -1.88 4.00
N ARG A 423 -6.17 -2.63 4.90
CA ARG A 423 -6.68 -3.93 5.37
C ARG A 423 -7.78 -3.82 6.44
N TRP A 424 -8.13 -2.61 6.87
CA TRP A 424 -9.02 -2.38 8.01
C TRP A 424 -10.49 -2.42 7.57
N SER A 425 -11.34 -2.97 8.44
CA SER A 425 -12.79 -3.05 8.25
C SER A 425 -13.51 -2.47 9.46
N GLN A 426 -14.83 -2.30 9.35
CA GLN A 426 -15.72 -1.82 10.42
C GLN A 426 -15.58 -2.61 11.72
#